data_AF-A0A8T1VHE9-F1
#
_entry.id   AF-A0A8T1VHE9-F1
#
_cell.length_a   1.000
_cell.length_b   1.000
_cell.length_c   1.000
_cell.angle_alpha   90.00
_cell.angle_beta   90.00
_cell.angle_gamma   90.00
#
_symmetry.space_group_name_H-M   'P 1'
#
loop_
_entity.id
_entity.type
_entity.pdbx_description
1 polymer ?
#
loop_
_entity_poly.entity_id
_entity_poly.type
_entity_poly.pdbx_seq_one_letter_code
_entity_poly.pdbx_strand_id
1 'polypeptide(L)'
;MLGLYPPSAFDAYKKEKTRFSASIDAVVEQIHAACDGVGTDDKALVKLIGPLSPNDRALVSLRYKELHGQTLRELVKSETSGNFGYLLQLISFPLPQAEAYILFHAMKGAGTSDHLLYSVLMGRTNEEIGLLKKAYFEMYDADLSVAISDEISGDFLAVIMKALQEPMVEYKSSFHTKEKAAEDAELIYKAGEGKWGTDENGLIKVLLASPPEHLRNIDAAYQAKHQHDLVYAIESEFSGSDSAALTFFVRISLNAWPFLAEHIEGAMAGIGTDSTALSAALVRYHSYLGNVMPVYEKKYKMTLQDRIKGESSGEYQELLLLLLDAPRPIGNLYWSLPELALARGDGGAQDAATAMQHVFPQHAHDVFRGVPLVYPREIDDVCERIRDATDVLGVDEKVLVDALSSLSASDRSLLIYRYKDLYREELKDTLSRETVGDFRFLLLLLTMPLPEVEAFVLNVATSGSGTKERLLYP
;
A
#
# COMPACT_ATOMS: atom_id res chain seq x y z
N MET A 1 13.81 -6.42 5.39
CA MET A 1 12.89 -7.14 4.49
C MET A 1 11.97 -6.13 3.85
N LEU A 2 11.29 -6.48 2.75
CA LEU A 2 10.21 -5.65 2.23
C LEU A 2 9.09 -5.61 3.27
N GLY A 3 8.62 -4.42 3.63
CA GLY A 3 7.41 -4.26 4.45
C GLY A 3 6.19 -4.29 3.53
N LEU A 4 5.42 -5.36 3.54
CA LEU A 4 4.26 -5.57 2.67
C LEU A 4 3.00 -4.98 3.29
N TYR A 5 2.85 -5.06 4.62
CA TYR A 5 1.62 -4.60 5.26
C TYR A 5 1.54 -3.06 5.34
N PRO A 6 0.38 -2.46 5.00
CA PRO A 6 0.20 -1.01 5.10
C PRO A 6 0.04 -0.58 6.56
N PRO A 7 0.27 0.71 6.90
CA PRO A 7 0.12 1.23 8.27
C PRO A 7 -1.23 0.88 8.92
N SER A 8 -2.33 1.01 8.19
CA SER A 8 -3.68 0.66 8.68
C SER A 8 -3.80 -0.79 9.18
N ALA A 9 -3.03 -1.73 8.63
CA ALA A 9 -3.01 -3.11 9.11
C ALA A 9 -2.34 -3.22 10.50
N PHE A 10 -1.27 -2.46 10.73
CA PHE A 10 -0.59 -2.39 12.03
C PHE A 10 -1.45 -1.66 13.07
N ASP A 11 -2.10 -0.56 12.70
CA ASP A 11 -2.95 0.22 13.61
C ASP A 11 -4.14 -0.62 14.10
N ALA A 12 -4.81 -1.31 13.17
CA ALA A 12 -5.90 -2.24 13.50
C ALA A 12 -5.43 -3.36 14.43
N TYR A 13 -4.21 -3.87 14.22
CA TYR A 13 -3.63 -4.91 15.07
C TYR A 13 -3.30 -4.42 16.48
N LYS A 14 -2.70 -3.23 16.59
CA LYS A 14 -2.35 -2.57 17.86
C LYS A 14 -3.60 -2.09 18.62
N LYS A 15 -4.80 -2.26 18.05
CA LYS A 15 -6.08 -1.75 18.56
C LYS A 15 -6.04 -0.24 18.75
N GLU A 16 -5.26 0.44 17.92
CA GLU A 16 -5.27 1.89 17.86
C GLU A 16 -6.56 2.34 17.16
N LYS A 17 -7.06 3.53 17.53
CA LYS A 17 -8.30 4.04 16.93
C LYS A 17 -8.02 4.44 15.48
N THR A 18 -8.38 3.57 14.54
CA THR A 18 -8.34 3.86 13.11
C THR A 18 -9.21 5.08 12.81
N ARG A 19 -8.66 6.04 12.06
CA ARG A 19 -9.39 7.22 11.60
C ARG A 19 -9.80 7.01 10.15
N PHE A 20 -11.08 7.18 9.87
CA PHE A 20 -11.62 7.11 8.52
C PHE A 20 -11.88 8.53 8.02
N SER A 21 -11.45 8.82 6.80
CA SER A 21 -11.77 10.09 6.14
C SER A 21 -13.19 10.04 5.56
N ALA A 22 -13.76 11.21 5.28
CA ALA A 22 -15.04 11.30 4.56
C ALA A 22 -14.99 10.61 3.18
N SER A 23 -13.81 10.56 2.55
CA SER A 23 -13.63 9.87 1.28
C SER A 23 -13.69 8.35 1.40
N ILE A 24 -13.21 7.77 2.52
CA ILE A 24 -13.37 6.35 2.81
C ILE A 24 -14.85 6.03 3.05
N ASP A 25 -15.54 6.85 3.86
CA ASP A 25 -16.97 6.69 4.11
C ASP A 25 -17.78 6.75 2.79
N ALA A 26 -17.49 7.71 1.92
CA ALA A 26 -18.15 7.83 0.63
C ALA A 26 -17.91 6.61 -0.29
N VAL A 27 -16.70 6.07 -0.33
CA VAL A 27 -16.40 4.85 -1.11
C VAL A 27 -17.14 3.64 -0.53
N VAL A 28 -17.20 3.51 0.79
CA VAL A 28 -17.95 2.43 1.46
C VAL A 28 -19.43 2.48 1.10
N GLU A 29 -20.06 3.64 1.18
CA GLU A 29 -21.47 3.80 0.82
C GLU A 29 -21.73 3.57 -0.67
N GLN A 30 -20.80 3.98 -1.55
CA GLN A 30 -20.89 3.69 -2.99
C GLN A 30 -20.79 2.20 -3.29
N ILE A 31 -19.91 1.48 -2.58
CA ILE A 31 -19.80 0.02 -2.67
C ILE A 31 -21.10 -0.62 -2.20
N HIS A 32 -21.68 -0.16 -1.08
CA HIS A 32 -22.94 -0.69 -0.57
C HIS A 32 -24.07 -0.50 -1.58
N ALA A 33 -24.23 0.72 -2.09
CA ALA A 33 -25.25 1.05 -3.08
C ALA A 33 -25.07 0.28 -4.40
N ALA A 34 -23.83 -0.02 -4.83
CA ALA A 34 -23.56 -0.80 -6.03
C ALA A 34 -23.99 -2.28 -5.89
N CYS A 35 -24.17 -2.76 -4.66
CA CYS A 35 -24.60 -4.12 -4.35
C CYS A 35 -26.04 -4.17 -3.82
N ASP A 36 -26.74 -3.04 -3.71
CA ASP A 36 -28.14 -2.97 -3.28
C ASP A 36 -29.06 -3.31 -4.47
N GLY A 37 -29.63 -4.52 -4.48
CA GLY A 37 -30.59 -4.94 -5.50
C GLY A 37 -30.57 -6.44 -5.80
N VAL A 38 -31.17 -6.82 -6.94
CA VAL A 38 -31.08 -8.19 -7.46
C VAL A 38 -29.85 -8.29 -8.37
N GLY A 39 -28.81 -8.97 -7.88
CA GLY A 39 -27.50 -9.07 -8.53
C GLY A 39 -26.58 -7.92 -8.16
N THR A 40 -25.34 -7.97 -8.65
CA THR A 40 -24.29 -7.01 -8.33
C THR A 40 -23.77 -6.32 -9.57
N ASP A 41 -23.53 -5.01 -9.48
CA ASP A 41 -22.77 -4.31 -10.52
C ASP A 41 -21.27 -4.57 -10.33
N ASP A 42 -20.83 -5.75 -10.77
CA ASP A 42 -19.43 -6.19 -10.71
C ASP A 42 -18.48 -5.15 -11.34
N LYS A 43 -18.95 -4.43 -12.37
CA LYS A 43 -18.17 -3.36 -13.02
C LYS A 43 -18.05 -2.12 -12.14
N ALA A 44 -19.09 -1.77 -11.39
CA ALA A 44 -19.01 -0.70 -10.40
C ALA A 44 -18.05 -1.09 -9.26
N LEU A 45 -18.15 -2.30 -8.71
CA LEU A 45 -17.25 -2.79 -7.68
C LEU A 45 -15.78 -2.76 -8.13
N VAL A 46 -15.50 -3.26 -9.32
CA VAL A 46 -14.15 -3.25 -9.92
C VAL A 46 -13.60 -1.83 -10.03
N LYS A 47 -14.42 -0.86 -10.44
CA LYS A 47 -14.01 0.55 -10.57
C LYS A 47 -13.83 1.25 -9.23
N LEU A 48 -14.58 0.85 -8.20
CA LEU A 48 -14.49 1.42 -6.86
C LEU A 48 -13.28 0.87 -6.09
N ILE A 49 -13.03 -0.44 -6.17
CA ILE A 49 -12.00 -1.13 -5.36
C ILE A 49 -10.67 -1.24 -6.11
N GLY A 50 -10.71 -1.51 -7.43
CA GLY A 50 -9.52 -1.75 -8.26
C GLY A 50 -8.48 -0.63 -8.17
N PRO A 51 -8.86 0.66 -8.26
CA PRO A 51 -7.89 1.76 -8.20
C PRO A 51 -7.33 2.07 -6.81
N LEU A 52 -7.91 1.53 -5.73
CA LEU A 52 -7.54 1.88 -4.36
C LEU A 52 -6.16 1.36 -3.99
N SER A 53 -5.41 2.14 -3.22
CA SER A 53 -4.14 1.68 -2.64
C SER A 53 -4.36 0.52 -1.66
N PRO A 54 -3.33 -0.31 -1.36
CA PRO A 54 -3.45 -1.35 -0.33
C PRO A 54 -3.90 -0.81 1.04
N ASN A 55 -3.47 0.39 1.40
CA ASN A 55 -3.89 1.05 2.63
C ASN A 55 -5.37 1.45 2.58
N ASP A 56 -5.82 2.06 1.49
CA ASP A 56 -7.21 2.48 1.32
C ASP A 56 -8.15 1.28 1.27
N ARG A 57 -7.77 0.18 0.62
CA ARG A 57 -8.55 -1.08 0.63
C ARG A 57 -8.71 -1.63 2.04
N ALA A 58 -7.64 -1.61 2.84
CA ALA A 58 -7.71 -2.03 4.23
C ALA A 58 -8.68 -1.14 5.03
N LEU A 59 -8.59 0.19 4.87
CA LEU A 59 -9.49 1.14 5.52
C LEU A 59 -10.95 0.96 5.08
N VAL A 60 -11.22 0.82 3.78
CA VAL A 60 -12.56 0.55 3.24
C VAL A 60 -13.11 -0.76 3.79
N SER A 61 -12.31 -1.83 3.81
CA SER A 61 -12.75 -3.14 4.32
C SER A 61 -13.11 -3.08 5.81
N LEU A 62 -12.27 -2.42 6.63
CA LEU A 62 -12.54 -2.21 8.05
C LEU A 62 -13.80 -1.36 8.27
N ARG A 63 -13.91 -0.25 7.53
CA ARG A 63 -15.02 0.70 7.67
C ARG A 63 -16.36 0.13 7.20
N TYR A 64 -16.36 -0.67 6.13
CA TYR A 64 -17.55 -1.35 5.63
C TYR A 64 -18.18 -2.23 6.72
N LYS A 65 -17.34 -2.98 7.46
CA LYS A 65 -17.80 -3.79 8.60
C LYS A 65 -18.39 -2.93 9.73
N GLU A 66 -17.79 -1.77 10.02
CA GLU A 66 -18.30 -0.86 11.05
C GLU A 66 -19.67 -0.26 10.69
N LEU A 67 -19.86 0.14 9.43
CA LEU A 67 -21.08 0.82 8.99
C LEU A 67 -22.25 -0.13 8.69
N HIS A 68 -21.97 -1.27 8.06
CA HIS A 68 -23.02 -2.17 7.57
C HIS A 68 -23.13 -3.49 8.35
N GLY A 69 -22.24 -3.76 9.31
CA GLY A 69 -22.28 -4.96 10.16
C GLY A 69 -21.96 -6.28 9.43
N GLN A 70 -21.60 -6.23 8.14
CA GLN A 70 -21.17 -7.33 7.30
C GLN A 70 -19.77 -7.02 6.75
N THR A 71 -18.94 -8.03 6.50
CA THR A 71 -17.63 -7.80 5.87
C THR A 71 -17.77 -7.55 4.36
N LEU A 72 -16.89 -6.71 3.81
CA LEU A 72 -16.87 -6.44 2.36
C LEU A 72 -16.70 -7.74 1.54
N ARG A 73 -15.90 -8.70 2.04
CA ARG A 73 -15.73 -9.98 1.37
C ARG A 73 -17.00 -10.84 1.40
N GLU A 74 -17.81 -10.81 2.45
CA GLU A 74 -19.09 -11.54 2.46
C GLU A 74 -20.04 -11.00 1.40
N LEU A 75 -20.07 -9.68 1.20
CA LEU A 75 -20.80 -9.05 0.11
C LEU A 75 -20.30 -9.52 -1.26
N VAL A 76 -18.99 -9.52 -1.47
CA VAL A 76 -18.36 -9.87 -2.77
C VAL A 76 -18.47 -11.37 -3.09
N LYS A 77 -18.43 -12.24 -2.07
CA LYS A 77 -18.39 -13.70 -2.24
C LYS A 77 -19.70 -14.25 -2.81
N SER A 78 -20.85 -13.69 -2.46
CA SER A 78 -22.14 -14.22 -2.97
C SER A 78 -22.32 -13.98 -4.47
N GLU A 79 -21.51 -13.10 -5.04
CA GLU A 79 -21.78 -12.48 -6.33
C GLU A 79 -20.77 -12.90 -7.42
N THR A 80 -19.63 -13.45 -7.03
CA THR A 80 -18.51 -13.70 -7.95
C THR A 80 -17.97 -15.13 -7.89
N SER A 81 -17.39 -15.59 -9.00
CA SER A 81 -16.79 -16.93 -9.12
C SER A 81 -15.54 -16.93 -10.00
N GLY A 82 -14.82 -18.05 -10.04
CA GLY A 82 -13.61 -18.23 -10.83
C GLY A 82 -12.46 -17.30 -10.43
N ASN A 83 -11.53 -17.07 -11.36
CA ASN A 83 -10.32 -16.26 -11.13
C ASN A 83 -10.65 -14.80 -10.80
N PHE A 84 -11.68 -14.25 -11.44
CA PHE A 84 -12.20 -12.93 -11.15
C PHE A 84 -12.68 -12.82 -9.70
N GLY A 85 -13.56 -13.73 -9.26
CA GLY A 85 -14.06 -13.73 -7.89
C GLY A 85 -12.98 -14.01 -6.84
N TYR A 86 -11.95 -14.78 -7.18
CA TYR A 86 -10.79 -14.97 -6.31
C TYR A 86 -10.02 -13.66 -6.13
N LEU A 87 -9.66 -12.99 -7.23
CA LEU A 87 -8.92 -11.72 -7.19
C LEU A 87 -9.73 -10.60 -6.50
N LEU A 88 -11.02 -10.50 -6.81
CA LEU A 88 -11.90 -9.48 -6.22
C LEU A 88 -12.02 -9.68 -4.70
N GLN A 89 -12.12 -10.93 -4.23
CA GLN A 89 -12.08 -11.23 -2.79
C GLN A 89 -10.73 -10.85 -2.16
N LEU A 90 -9.59 -11.16 -2.80
CA LEU A 90 -8.28 -10.78 -2.27
C LEU A 90 -8.16 -9.28 -2.01
N ILE A 91 -8.67 -8.45 -2.92
CA ILE A 91 -8.59 -6.98 -2.79
C ILE A 91 -9.70 -6.38 -1.92
N SER A 92 -10.65 -7.21 -1.45
CA SER A 92 -11.70 -6.83 -0.50
C SER A 92 -11.28 -7.03 0.96
N PHE A 93 -10.11 -7.63 1.19
CA PHE A 93 -9.51 -7.84 2.50
C PHE A 93 -8.43 -6.78 2.80
N PRO A 94 -8.20 -6.45 4.08
CA PRO A 94 -6.88 -5.99 4.52
C PRO A 94 -5.82 -7.04 4.16
N LEU A 95 -4.62 -6.62 3.76
CA LEU A 95 -3.61 -7.54 3.21
C LEU A 95 -3.28 -8.75 4.11
N PRO A 96 -3.17 -8.66 5.45
CA PRO A 96 -2.96 -9.84 6.30
C PRO A 96 -4.06 -10.90 6.15
N GLN A 97 -5.32 -10.47 5.99
CA GLN A 97 -6.46 -11.37 5.76
C GLN A 97 -6.45 -11.94 4.33
N ALA A 98 -6.05 -11.14 3.33
CA ALA A 98 -5.85 -11.63 1.97
C ALA A 98 -4.79 -12.74 1.92
N GLU A 99 -3.69 -12.59 2.66
CA GLU A 99 -2.64 -13.59 2.72
C GLU A 99 -3.02 -14.84 3.51
N ALA A 100 -3.76 -14.70 4.61
CA ALA A 100 -4.40 -15.84 5.27
C ALA A 100 -5.34 -16.58 4.32
N TYR A 101 -6.07 -15.85 3.47
CA TYR A 101 -6.95 -16.41 2.44
C TYR A 101 -6.18 -17.16 1.34
N ILE A 102 -5.01 -16.66 0.92
CA ILE A 102 -4.10 -17.35 0.00
C ILE A 102 -3.61 -18.66 0.62
N LEU A 103 -3.14 -18.64 1.87
CA LEU A 103 -2.67 -19.84 2.57
C LEU A 103 -3.76 -20.89 2.70
N PHE A 104 -4.97 -20.48 3.10
CA PHE A 104 -6.11 -21.38 3.19
C PHE A 104 -6.42 -22.03 1.82
N HIS A 105 -6.37 -21.27 0.73
CA HIS A 105 -6.58 -21.84 -0.62
C HIS A 105 -5.44 -22.76 -1.04
N ALA A 106 -4.20 -22.42 -0.68
CA ALA A 106 -3.03 -23.24 -0.98
C ALA A 106 -3.08 -24.61 -0.30
N MET A 107 -3.72 -24.69 0.87
CA MET A 107 -3.91 -25.90 1.68
C MET A 107 -5.25 -26.61 1.41
N LYS A 108 -6.11 -26.07 0.55
CA LYS A 108 -7.45 -26.63 0.33
C LYS A 108 -7.45 -27.67 -0.77
N GLY A 109 -7.83 -28.91 -0.43
CA GLY A 109 -8.16 -29.96 -1.39
C GLY A 109 -7.19 -31.13 -1.34
N ALA A 110 -7.10 -31.90 -2.43
CA ALA A 110 -6.12 -32.97 -2.53
C ALA A 110 -4.77 -32.42 -2.98
N GLY A 111 -3.81 -32.36 -2.05
CA GLY A 111 -2.49 -31.80 -2.28
C GLY A 111 -2.40 -30.32 -1.95
N THR A 112 -1.18 -29.79 -1.99
CA THR A 112 -0.84 -28.46 -1.49
C THR A 112 -0.15 -27.65 -2.58
N SER A 113 -0.52 -26.37 -2.71
CA SER A 113 0.18 -25.43 -3.59
C SER A 113 1.40 -24.86 -2.86
N ASP A 114 2.46 -25.67 -2.76
CA ASP A 114 3.68 -25.34 -2.00
C ASP A 114 4.27 -23.97 -2.37
N HIS A 115 4.18 -23.58 -3.65
CA HIS A 115 4.66 -22.29 -4.13
C HIS A 115 3.87 -21.08 -3.62
N LEU A 116 2.56 -21.24 -3.37
CA LEU A 116 1.77 -20.22 -2.69
C LEU A 116 2.12 -20.17 -1.21
N LEU A 117 2.34 -21.32 -0.57
CA LEU A 117 2.77 -21.39 0.84
C LEU A 117 4.10 -20.67 1.04
N TYR A 118 5.17 -21.10 0.38
CA TYR A 118 6.48 -20.51 0.63
C TYR A 118 6.53 -19.05 0.18
N SER A 119 5.86 -18.68 -0.91
CA SER A 119 5.90 -17.29 -1.35
C SER A 119 5.26 -16.36 -0.33
N VAL A 120 4.23 -16.80 0.40
CA VAL A 120 3.58 -16.04 1.48
C VAL A 120 4.40 -16.09 2.77
N LEU A 121 4.95 -17.24 3.15
CA LEU A 121 5.56 -17.39 4.48
C LEU A 121 7.02 -16.92 4.52
N MET A 122 7.73 -17.04 3.40
CA MET A 122 9.12 -16.63 3.31
C MET A 122 9.23 -15.15 3.02
N GLY A 123 10.31 -14.55 3.53
CA GLY A 123 10.65 -13.18 3.18
C GLY A 123 9.93 -12.11 4.00
N ARG A 124 9.53 -12.41 5.24
CA ARG A 124 8.73 -11.52 6.10
C ARG A 124 9.52 -10.86 7.21
N THR A 125 9.01 -9.73 7.70
CA THR A 125 9.43 -9.21 9.00
C THR A 125 8.78 -9.98 10.14
N ASN A 126 9.39 -9.93 11.33
CA ASN A 126 8.85 -10.60 12.52
C ASN A 126 7.46 -10.06 12.91
N GLU A 127 7.23 -8.75 12.75
CA GLU A 127 5.93 -8.12 13.04
C GLU A 127 4.84 -8.62 12.09
N GLU A 128 5.15 -8.72 10.79
CA GLU A 128 4.22 -9.24 9.78
C GLU A 128 3.87 -10.72 9.98
N ILE A 129 4.83 -11.57 10.38
CA ILE A 129 4.52 -12.95 10.75
C ILE A 129 3.53 -13.01 11.92
N GLY A 130 3.72 -12.16 12.94
CA GLY A 130 2.78 -12.07 14.07
C GLY A 130 1.38 -11.64 13.64
N LEU A 131 1.28 -10.66 12.76
CA LEU A 131 0.03 -10.18 12.15
C LEU A 131 -0.65 -11.26 11.30
N LEU A 132 0.11 -11.98 10.47
CA LEU A 132 -0.39 -13.05 9.61
C LEU A 132 -0.98 -14.20 10.43
N LYS A 133 -0.27 -14.64 11.48
CA LYS A 133 -0.76 -15.68 12.39
C LYS A 133 -2.07 -15.28 13.04
N LYS A 134 -2.19 -14.03 13.51
CA LYS A 134 -3.42 -13.51 14.10
C LYS A 134 -4.55 -13.43 13.09
N ALA A 135 -4.29 -12.90 11.89
CA ALA A 135 -5.30 -12.82 10.83
C ALA A 135 -5.81 -14.22 10.43
N TYR A 136 -4.92 -15.21 10.32
CA TYR A 136 -5.29 -16.59 10.05
C TYR A 136 -6.18 -17.17 11.16
N PHE A 137 -5.80 -16.98 12.43
CA PHE A 137 -6.61 -17.41 13.57
C PHE A 137 -7.99 -16.74 13.59
N GLU A 138 -8.07 -15.42 13.36
CA GLU A 138 -9.34 -14.70 13.32
C GLU A 138 -10.28 -15.14 12.19
N MET A 139 -9.71 -15.55 11.05
CA MET A 139 -10.50 -15.98 9.88
C MET A 139 -10.94 -17.45 9.93
N TYR A 140 -10.13 -18.31 10.55
CA TYR A 140 -10.28 -19.77 10.45
C TYR A 140 -10.36 -20.49 11.79
N ASP A 141 -10.26 -19.78 12.91
CA ASP A 141 -10.24 -20.34 14.27
C ASP A 141 -9.20 -21.47 14.44
N ALA A 142 -8.04 -21.30 13.79
CA ALA A 142 -6.96 -22.28 13.74
C ALA A 142 -5.59 -21.60 13.88
N ASP A 143 -4.67 -22.23 14.61
CA ASP A 143 -3.28 -21.77 14.62
C ASP A 143 -2.63 -22.05 13.27
N LEU A 144 -2.01 -21.02 12.67
CA LEU A 144 -1.40 -21.14 11.35
C LEU A 144 -0.30 -22.21 11.31
N SER A 145 0.50 -22.32 12.37
CA SER A 145 1.60 -23.30 12.41
C SER A 145 1.06 -24.72 12.52
N VAL A 146 -0.02 -24.93 13.26
CA VAL A 146 -0.72 -26.23 13.33
C VAL A 146 -1.33 -26.58 11.97
N ALA A 147 -2.05 -25.63 11.35
CA ALA A 147 -2.65 -25.85 10.04
C ALA A 147 -1.61 -26.24 8.98
N ILE A 148 -0.44 -25.59 8.98
CA ILE A 148 0.65 -25.95 8.07
C ILE A 148 1.22 -27.34 8.39
N SER A 149 1.40 -27.69 9.68
CA SER A 149 1.95 -28.99 10.06
C SER A 149 1.04 -30.17 9.72
N ASP A 150 -0.26 -29.92 9.53
CA ASP A 150 -1.22 -30.93 9.08
C ASP A 150 -1.18 -31.14 7.55
N GLU A 151 -0.65 -30.16 6.79
CA GLU A 151 -0.75 -30.10 5.32
C GLU A 151 0.58 -30.40 4.60
N ILE A 152 1.72 -30.15 5.24
CA ILE A 152 3.06 -30.43 4.69
C ILE A 152 3.92 -31.20 5.71
N SER A 153 4.96 -31.87 5.22
CA SER A 153 5.82 -32.71 6.07
C SER A 153 7.28 -32.66 5.60
N GLY A 154 8.17 -33.37 6.30
CA GLY A 154 9.60 -33.48 5.94
C GLY A 154 10.35 -32.15 6.06
N ASP A 155 11.37 -31.99 5.23
CA ASP A 155 12.30 -30.85 5.30
C ASP A 155 11.62 -29.53 4.91
N PHE A 156 10.61 -29.59 4.03
CA PHE A 156 9.80 -28.42 3.71
C PHE A 156 9.05 -27.90 4.94
N LEU A 157 8.44 -28.78 5.74
CA LEU A 157 7.84 -28.39 7.02
C LEU A 157 8.91 -27.81 7.96
N ALA A 158 10.08 -28.44 8.07
CA ALA A 158 11.15 -27.96 8.95
C ALA A 158 11.59 -26.51 8.61
N VAL A 159 11.77 -26.21 7.32
CA VAL A 159 12.09 -24.85 6.82
C VAL A 159 10.99 -23.86 7.18
N ILE A 160 9.74 -24.17 6.87
CA ILE A 160 8.61 -23.27 7.10
C ILE A 160 8.39 -23.03 8.60
N MET A 161 8.44 -24.08 9.43
CA MET A 161 8.28 -23.95 10.87
C MET A 161 9.40 -23.11 11.48
N LYS A 162 10.64 -23.25 11.00
CA LYS A 162 11.74 -22.40 11.44
C LYS A 162 11.51 -20.94 11.06
N ALA A 163 11.07 -20.63 9.84
CA ALA A 163 10.70 -19.27 9.43
C ALA A 163 9.56 -18.67 10.27
N LEU A 164 8.61 -19.50 10.72
CA LEU A 164 7.48 -19.07 11.53
C LEU A 164 7.80 -18.90 13.02
N GLN A 165 8.75 -19.65 13.56
CA GLN A 165 9.01 -19.73 15.00
C GLN A 165 10.28 -18.99 15.43
N GLU A 166 11.30 -18.94 14.58
CA GLU A 166 12.57 -18.29 14.89
C GLU A 166 12.61 -16.88 14.27
N PRO A 167 12.64 -15.83 15.08
CA PRO A 167 12.67 -14.47 14.56
C PRO A 167 14.00 -14.18 13.87
N MET A 168 13.92 -13.54 12.70
CA MET A 168 15.09 -12.96 12.04
C MET A 168 15.71 -11.90 12.96
N VAL A 169 17.04 -11.87 13.06
CA VAL A 169 17.70 -10.90 13.96
C VAL A 169 17.69 -9.50 13.36
N GLU A 170 17.67 -8.50 14.24
CA GLU A 170 17.81 -7.10 13.83
C GLU A 170 19.21 -6.83 13.28
N TYR A 171 19.31 -6.09 12.18
CA TYR A 171 20.59 -5.66 11.65
C TYR A 171 21.30 -4.70 12.61
N LYS A 172 22.55 -5.02 12.92
CA LYS A 172 23.45 -4.26 13.79
C LYS A 172 24.82 -4.23 13.16
N SER A 173 25.27 -3.06 12.69
CA SER A 173 26.56 -2.91 12.01
C SER A 173 27.77 -3.30 12.86
N SER A 174 27.65 -3.24 14.20
CA SER A 174 28.68 -3.69 15.14
C SER A 174 28.82 -5.21 15.23
N PHE A 175 27.80 -5.97 14.85
CA PHE A 175 27.80 -7.44 14.87
C PHE A 175 27.89 -8.02 13.45
N HIS A 176 27.11 -7.47 12.52
CA HIS A 176 27.02 -7.91 11.13
C HIS A 176 28.13 -7.27 10.29
N THR A 177 29.37 -7.50 10.71
CA THR A 177 30.58 -6.99 10.04
C THR A 177 30.95 -7.85 8.83
N LYS A 178 31.94 -7.39 8.04
CA LYS A 178 32.48 -8.19 6.93
C LYS A 178 33.12 -9.49 7.40
N GLU A 179 33.77 -9.48 8.57
CA GLU A 179 34.39 -10.66 9.19
C GLU A 179 33.32 -11.66 9.62
N LYS A 180 32.24 -11.19 10.25
CA LYS A 180 31.09 -12.04 10.59
C LYS A 180 30.46 -12.65 9.34
N ALA A 181 30.31 -11.88 8.27
CA ALA A 181 29.76 -12.37 7.01
C ALA A 181 30.65 -13.45 6.37
N ALA A 182 31.98 -13.29 6.41
CA ALA A 182 32.91 -14.32 5.97
C ALA A 182 32.87 -15.58 6.85
N GLU A 183 32.69 -15.43 8.17
CA GLU A 183 32.48 -16.56 9.08
C GLU A 183 31.16 -17.30 8.77
N ASP A 184 30.06 -16.57 8.56
CA ASP A 184 28.78 -17.18 8.22
C ASP A 184 28.79 -17.84 6.84
N ALA A 185 29.49 -17.26 5.86
CA ALA A 185 29.73 -17.89 4.56
C ALA A 185 30.46 -19.24 4.72
N GLU A 186 31.49 -19.29 5.58
CA GLU A 186 32.19 -20.54 5.90
C GLU A 186 31.33 -21.55 6.64
N LEU A 187 30.43 -21.09 7.52
CA LEU A 187 29.49 -21.97 8.21
C LEU A 187 28.50 -22.59 7.21
N ILE A 188 27.97 -21.80 6.27
CA ILE A 188 27.11 -22.29 5.18
C ILE A 188 27.85 -23.32 4.33
N TYR A 189 29.08 -23.01 3.88
CA TYR A 189 29.88 -23.93 3.08
C TYR A 189 30.13 -25.25 3.83
N LYS A 190 30.52 -25.19 5.10
CA LYS A 190 30.78 -26.40 5.92
C LYS A 190 29.52 -27.19 6.26
N ALA A 191 28.37 -26.53 6.34
CA ALA A 191 27.09 -27.16 6.61
C ALA A 191 26.57 -27.91 5.38
N GLY A 192 26.83 -27.39 4.17
CA GLY A 192 26.57 -28.02 2.88
C GLY A 192 27.80 -28.69 2.25
N GLU A 193 28.33 -28.06 1.20
CA GLU A 193 29.38 -28.58 0.30
C GLU A 193 30.65 -29.15 0.98
N GLY A 194 30.94 -28.75 2.22
CA GLY A 194 32.14 -29.11 2.97
C GLY A 194 32.11 -30.47 3.68
N LYS A 195 31.01 -31.22 3.69
CA LYS A 195 30.91 -32.55 4.35
C LYS A 195 29.99 -33.53 3.60
N TRP A 196 30.34 -34.81 3.62
CA TRP A 196 29.40 -35.90 3.28
C TRP A 196 28.53 -36.20 4.51
N GLY A 197 27.23 -35.89 4.43
CA GLY A 197 26.28 -35.97 5.55
C GLY A 197 26.07 -34.59 6.20
N THR A 198 25.07 -33.87 5.70
CA THR A 198 24.80 -32.44 5.86
C THR A 198 24.28 -32.07 7.27
N ASP A 199 24.66 -30.90 7.80
CA ASP A 199 23.99 -30.24 8.94
C ASP A 199 23.03 -29.18 8.39
N GLU A 200 21.98 -29.65 7.70
CA GLU A 200 20.98 -28.83 7.01
C GLU A 200 20.37 -27.79 7.97
N ASN A 201 20.19 -28.17 9.23
CA ASN A 201 19.69 -27.28 10.28
C ASN A 201 20.62 -26.10 10.55
N GLY A 202 21.93 -26.28 10.48
CA GLY A 202 22.93 -25.22 10.62
C GLY A 202 22.82 -24.19 9.48
N LEU A 203 22.73 -24.67 8.24
CA LEU A 203 22.58 -23.81 7.05
C LEU A 203 21.27 -23.01 7.11
N ILE A 204 20.13 -23.68 7.33
CA ILE A 204 18.82 -23.03 7.39
C ILE A 204 18.80 -21.98 8.51
N LYS A 205 19.38 -22.28 9.67
CA LYS A 205 19.45 -21.35 10.80
C LYS A 205 20.22 -20.07 10.46
N VAL A 206 21.38 -20.19 9.81
CA VAL A 206 22.17 -19.00 9.41
C VAL A 206 21.41 -18.17 8.38
N LEU A 207 20.82 -18.81 7.36
CA LEU A 207 20.07 -18.10 6.33
C LEU A 207 18.87 -17.34 6.92
N LEU A 208 17.96 -18.05 7.60
CA LEU A 208 16.69 -17.46 8.04
C LEU A 208 16.85 -16.46 9.19
N ALA A 209 17.92 -16.57 9.98
CA ALA A 209 18.23 -15.57 11.00
C ALA A 209 18.81 -14.28 10.40
N SER A 210 19.45 -14.34 9.22
CA SER A 210 20.25 -13.24 8.68
C SER A 210 19.39 -12.11 8.10
N PRO A 211 19.55 -10.85 8.56
CA PRO A 211 18.89 -9.71 7.95
C PRO A 211 19.44 -9.44 6.54
N PRO A 212 18.66 -8.81 5.63
CA PRO A 212 19.02 -8.70 4.20
C PRO A 212 20.39 -8.11 3.90
N GLU A 213 20.80 -7.10 4.67
CA GLU A 213 22.11 -6.47 4.46
C GLU A 213 23.24 -7.42 4.84
N HIS A 214 23.10 -8.17 5.94
CA HIS A 214 24.05 -9.20 6.30
C HIS A 214 24.06 -10.34 5.29
N LEU A 215 22.89 -10.77 4.81
CA LEU A 215 22.78 -11.83 3.82
C LEU A 215 23.46 -11.46 2.49
N ARG A 216 23.36 -10.20 2.05
CA ARG A 216 24.14 -9.69 0.90
C ARG A 216 25.65 -9.71 1.14
N ASN A 217 26.09 -9.41 2.36
CA ASN A 217 27.50 -9.48 2.71
C ASN A 217 27.99 -10.94 2.76
N ILE A 218 27.16 -11.86 3.26
CA ILE A 218 27.45 -13.30 3.27
C ILE A 218 27.57 -13.79 1.82
N ASP A 219 26.61 -13.46 0.95
CA ASP A 219 26.62 -13.86 -0.45
C ASP A 219 27.88 -13.35 -1.19
N ALA A 220 28.26 -12.08 -0.97
CA ALA A 220 29.48 -11.53 -1.53
C ALA A 220 30.76 -12.24 -1.01
N ALA A 221 30.82 -12.56 0.28
CA ALA A 221 31.94 -13.28 0.88
C ALA A 221 32.02 -14.74 0.38
N TYR A 222 30.86 -15.39 0.23
CA TYR A 222 30.71 -16.75 -0.27
C TYR A 222 31.19 -16.84 -1.73
N GLN A 223 30.71 -15.95 -2.60
CA GLN A 223 31.14 -15.86 -4.01
C GLN A 223 32.64 -15.61 -4.14
N ALA A 224 33.19 -14.69 -3.35
CA ALA A 224 34.61 -14.37 -3.39
C ALA A 224 35.51 -15.57 -3.06
N LYS A 225 35.03 -16.50 -2.23
CA LYS A 225 35.82 -17.64 -1.75
C LYS A 225 35.53 -18.95 -2.48
N HIS A 226 34.26 -19.22 -2.79
CA HIS A 226 33.80 -20.50 -3.33
C HIS A 226 33.37 -20.45 -4.80
N GLN A 227 33.41 -19.26 -5.42
CA GLN A 227 33.13 -19.03 -6.85
C GLN A 227 31.69 -19.36 -7.30
N HIS A 228 30.78 -19.59 -6.35
CA HIS A 228 29.35 -19.76 -6.56
C HIS A 228 28.58 -18.88 -5.58
N ASP A 229 27.29 -18.65 -5.81
CA ASP A 229 26.44 -17.83 -4.93
C ASP A 229 25.67 -18.68 -3.90
N LEU A 230 24.95 -18.02 -2.99
CA LEU A 230 24.15 -18.75 -1.99
C LEU A 230 22.99 -19.54 -2.60
N VAL A 231 22.49 -19.15 -3.78
CA VAL A 231 21.43 -19.89 -4.47
C VAL A 231 21.96 -21.25 -4.93
N TYR A 232 23.15 -21.28 -5.53
CA TYR A 232 23.83 -22.52 -5.90
C TYR A 232 24.06 -23.43 -4.69
N ALA A 233 24.49 -22.87 -3.55
CA ALA A 233 24.70 -23.64 -2.32
C ALA A 233 23.40 -24.28 -1.82
N ILE A 234 22.26 -23.56 -1.91
CA ILE A 234 20.95 -24.11 -1.56
C ILE A 234 20.52 -25.20 -2.54
N GLU A 235 20.61 -24.95 -3.84
CA GLU A 235 20.15 -25.89 -4.88
C GLU A 235 21.02 -27.14 -4.99
N SER A 236 22.25 -27.10 -4.47
CA SER A 236 23.14 -28.26 -4.39
C SER A 236 22.84 -29.17 -3.19
N GLU A 237 22.33 -28.60 -2.09
CA GLU A 237 22.05 -29.34 -0.84
C GLU A 237 20.59 -29.75 -0.71
N PHE A 238 19.67 -28.90 -1.16
CA PHE A 238 18.24 -29.09 -1.02
C PHE A 238 17.60 -29.35 -2.38
N SER A 239 16.47 -30.06 -2.38
CA SER A 239 15.66 -30.26 -3.58
C SER A 239 14.18 -29.92 -3.31
N GLY A 240 13.30 -30.03 -4.30
CA GLY A 240 11.87 -29.85 -4.07
C GLY A 240 11.47 -28.51 -3.45
N SER A 241 10.50 -28.55 -2.53
CA SER A 241 9.81 -27.38 -1.99
C SER A 241 10.61 -26.64 -0.91
N ASP A 242 11.44 -27.34 -0.13
CA ASP A 242 12.40 -26.76 0.83
C ASP A 242 13.46 -25.93 0.10
N SER A 243 14.06 -26.48 -0.97
CA SER A 243 14.98 -25.74 -1.83
C SER A 243 14.32 -24.49 -2.42
N ALA A 244 13.11 -24.64 -2.98
CA ALA A 244 12.35 -23.52 -3.54
C ALA A 244 12.03 -22.42 -2.50
N ALA A 245 11.69 -22.80 -1.27
CA ALA A 245 11.38 -21.87 -0.19
C ALA A 245 12.62 -21.08 0.27
N LEU A 246 13.76 -21.75 0.46
CA LEU A 246 15.02 -21.12 0.83
C LEU A 246 15.53 -20.22 -0.29
N THR A 247 15.46 -20.67 -1.53
CA THR A 247 15.81 -19.89 -2.71
C THR A 247 14.92 -18.66 -2.84
N PHE A 248 13.61 -18.78 -2.59
CA PHE A 248 12.71 -17.63 -2.56
C PHE A 248 13.15 -16.59 -1.51
N PHE A 249 13.43 -17.03 -0.28
CA PHE A 249 13.90 -16.17 0.81
C PHE A 249 15.22 -15.46 0.48
N VAL A 250 16.21 -16.18 -0.04
CA VAL A 250 17.50 -15.60 -0.38
C VAL A 250 17.35 -14.60 -1.52
N ARG A 251 16.69 -14.98 -2.62
CA ARG A 251 16.60 -14.12 -3.81
C ARG A 251 15.84 -12.83 -3.55
N ILE A 252 14.74 -12.87 -2.81
CA ILE A 252 14.00 -11.66 -2.42
C ILE A 252 14.82 -10.75 -1.48
N SER A 253 15.67 -11.35 -0.62
CA SER A 253 16.53 -10.61 0.31
C SER A 253 17.76 -9.98 -0.37
N LEU A 254 18.30 -10.63 -1.40
CA LEU A 254 19.44 -10.13 -2.17
C LEU A 254 19.01 -9.02 -3.14
N ASN A 255 18.02 -9.29 -3.99
CA ASN A 255 17.62 -8.41 -5.08
C ASN A 255 16.11 -8.49 -5.35
N ALA A 256 15.33 -7.83 -4.50
CA ALA A 256 13.86 -7.87 -4.53
C ALA A 256 13.26 -7.58 -5.92
N TRP A 257 13.60 -6.47 -6.59
CA TRP A 257 12.88 -6.06 -7.81
C TRP A 257 13.09 -6.99 -9.00
N PRO A 258 14.34 -7.38 -9.35
CA PRO A 258 14.55 -8.39 -10.39
C PRO A 258 13.90 -9.73 -10.06
N PHE A 259 13.97 -10.16 -8.80
CA PHE A 259 13.37 -11.42 -8.37
C PHE A 259 11.83 -11.39 -8.44
N LEU A 260 11.19 -10.32 -7.97
CA LEU A 260 9.74 -10.17 -8.05
C LEU A 260 9.24 -10.11 -9.49
N ALA A 261 10.00 -9.50 -10.41
CA ALA A 261 9.67 -9.53 -11.83
C ALA A 261 9.64 -10.97 -12.38
N GLU A 262 10.60 -11.80 -11.99
CA GLU A 262 10.62 -13.22 -12.37
C GLU A 262 9.55 -14.05 -11.67
N HIS A 263 9.28 -13.76 -10.39
CA HIS A 263 8.24 -14.45 -9.64
C HIS A 263 6.85 -14.20 -10.26
N ILE A 264 6.57 -12.96 -10.68
CA ILE A 264 5.35 -12.62 -11.40
C ILE A 264 5.33 -13.29 -12.79
N GLU A 265 6.45 -13.31 -13.52
CA GLU A 265 6.52 -14.03 -14.81
C GLU A 265 6.28 -15.52 -14.64
N GLY A 266 6.77 -16.13 -13.55
CA GLY A 266 6.60 -17.55 -13.26
C GLY A 266 5.14 -17.98 -13.19
N ALA A 267 4.22 -17.08 -12.80
CA ALA A 267 2.78 -17.35 -12.80
C ALA A 267 2.15 -17.34 -14.20
N MET A 268 2.83 -16.77 -15.19
CA MET A 268 2.37 -16.64 -16.57
C MET A 268 3.16 -17.50 -17.56
N ALA A 269 4.31 -18.02 -17.16
CA ALA A 269 5.17 -18.83 -18.02
C ALA A 269 4.64 -20.27 -18.17
N GLY A 270 4.73 -20.81 -19.38
CA GLY A 270 4.37 -22.20 -19.68
C GLY A 270 3.05 -22.33 -20.42
N ILE A 271 2.38 -23.48 -20.26
CA ILE A 271 1.07 -23.74 -20.88
C ILE A 271 -0.02 -23.26 -19.93
N GLY A 272 -0.68 -22.17 -20.30
CA GLY A 272 -1.70 -21.52 -19.47
C GLY A 272 -1.10 -20.66 -18.36
N THR A 273 -1.96 -20.00 -17.62
CA THR A 273 -1.60 -19.06 -16.56
C THR A 273 -2.04 -19.60 -15.22
N ASP A 274 -1.14 -19.62 -14.23
CA ASP A 274 -1.52 -19.78 -12.84
C ASP A 274 -2.14 -18.48 -12.33
N SER A 275 -3.44 -18.33 -12.61
CA SER A 275 -4.21 -17.13 -12.24
C SER A 275 -4.27 -16.94 -10.72
N THR A 276 -4.15 -18.00 -9.92
CA THR A 276 -4.13 -17.91 -8.46
C THR A 276 -2.82 -17.28 -8.01
N ALA A 277 -1.69 -17.78 -8.50
CA ALA A 277 -0.37 -17.23 -8.20
C ALA A 277 -0.19 -15.81 -8.73
N LEU A 278 -0.68 -15.52 -9.94
CA LEU A 278 -0.64 -14.16 -10.50
C LEU A 278 -1.44 -13.17 -9.64
N SER A 279 -2.67 -13.55 -9.26
CA SER A 279 -3.52 -12.74 -8.38
C SER A 279 -2.86 -12.49 -7.02
N ALA A 280 -2.32 -13.55 -6.40
CA ALA A 280 -1.60 -13.48 -5.14
C ALA A 280 -0.38 -12.55 -5.25
N ALA A 281 0.44 -12.70 -6.28
CA ALA A 281 1.64 -11.88 -6.47
C ALA A 281 1.30 -10.40 -6.66
N LEU A 282 0.35 -10.06 -7.54
CA LEU A 282 -0.01 -8.65 -7.78
C LEU A 282 -0.64 -7.99 -6.55
N VAL A 283 -1.49 -8.69 -5.80
CA VAL A 283 -2.10 -8.12 -4.59
C VAL A 283 -1.08 -7.92 -3.49
N ARG A 284 -0.21 -8.90 -3.25
CA ARG A 284 0.80 -8.85 -2.18
C ARG A 284 1.87 -7.80 -2.43
N TYR A 285 2.30 -7.67 -3.68
CA TYR A 285 3.37 -6.74 -4.05
C TYR A 285 2.85 -5.43 -4.64
N HIS A 286 1.55 -5.14 -4.53
CA HIS A 286 0.91 -3.96 -5.14
C HIS A 286 1.66 -2.65 -4.85
N SER A 287 2.05 -2.41 -3.58
CA SER A 287 2.82 -1.23 -3.17
C SER A 287 4.17 -1.07 -3.88
N TYR A 288 4.71 -2.15 -4.45
CA TYR A 288 6.03 -2.22 -5.06
C TYR A 288 5.99 -2.42 -6.58
N LEU A 289 4.80 -2.54 -7.20
CA LEU A 289 4.68 -2.76 -8.64
C LEU A 289 5.33 -1.62 -9.45
N GLY A 290 5.30 -0.38 -8.93
CA GLY A 290 6.02 0.75 -9.53
C GLY A 290 7.53 0.55 -9.65
N ASN A 291 8.15 -0.21 -8.75
CA ASN A 291 9.58 -0.59 -8.83
C ASN A 291 9.80 -1.82 -9.72
N VAL A 292 8.85 -2.76 -9.73
CA VAL A 292 8.97 -4.02 -10.46
C VAL A 292 8.76 -3.83 -11.96
N MET A 293 7.79 -3.02 -12.38
CA MET A 293 7.41 -2.86 -13.79
C MET A 293 8.57 -2.39 -14.70
N PRO A 294 9.39 -1.37 -14.34
CA PRO A 294 10.53 -0.98 -15.18
C PRO A 294 11.60 -2.06 -15.29
N VAL A 295 11.81 -2.83 -14.21
CA VAL A 295 12.77 -3.95 -14.19
C VAL A 295 12.27 -5.09 -15.05
N TYR A 296 10.98 -5.40 -14.97
CA TYR A 296 10.30 -6.40 -15.79
C TYR A 296 10.44 -6.05 -17.28
N GLU A 297 10.10 -4.83 -17.68
CA GLU A 297 10.19 -4.39 -19.08
C GLU A 297 11.62 -4.45 -19.61
N LYS A 298 12.60 -4.00 -18.82
CA LYS A 298 14.01 -4.10 -19.18
C LYS A 298 14.45 -5.54 -19.42
N LYS A 299 13.97 -6.48 -18.61
CA LYS A 299 14.37 -7.90 -18.64
C LYS A 299 13.69 -8.66 -19.78
N TYR A 300 12.36 -8.56 -19.89
CA TYR A 300 11.54 -9.35 -20.80
C TYR A 300 11.26 -8.66 -22.15
N LYS A 301 11.68 -7.39 -22.31
CA LYS A 301 11.47 -6.59 -23.53
C LYS A 301 9.99 -6.43 -23.90
N MET A 302 9.13 -6.47 -22.89
CA MET A 302 7.69 -6.32 -22.98
C MET A 302 7.17 -5.77 -21.65
N THR A 303 6.15 -4.91 -21.68
CA THR A 303 5.56 -4.38 -20.45
C THR A 303 4.80 -5.49 -19.71
N LEU A 304 4.76 -5.41 -18.38
CA LEU A 304 3.95 -6.34 -17.57
C LEU A 304 2.46 -6.24 -17.93
N GLN A 305 2.01 -5.04 -18.31
CA GLN A 305 0.65 -4.79 -18.79
C GLN A 305 0.32 -5.59 -20.05
N ASP A 306 1.21 -5.56 -21.05
CA ASP A 306 1.01 -6.30 -22.30
C ASP A 306 1.17 -7.80 -22.11
N ARG A 307 2.07 -8.23 -21.21
CA ARG A 307 2.15 -9.64 -20.79
C ARG A 307 0.81 -10.14 -20.27
N ILE A 308 0.20 -9.40 -19.33
CA ILE A 308 -1.08 -9.78 -18.71
C ILE A 308 -2.22 -9.79 -19.72
N LYS A 309 -2.26 -8.83 -20.66
CA LYS A 309 -3.24 -8.82 -21.77
C LYS A 309 -3.11 -10.05 -22.69
N GLY A 310 -1.92 -10.64 -22.79
CA GLY A 310 -1.69 -11.86 -23.57
C GLY A 310 -2.13 -13.15 -22.86
N GLU A 311 -2.24 -13.12 -21.53
CA GLU A 311 -2.45 -14.31 -20.68
C GLU A 311 -3.82 -14.36 -20.02
N SER A 312 -4.57 -13.26 -20.05
CA SER A 312 -5.88 -13.17 -19.42
C SER A 312 -6.90 -12.56 -20.37
N SER A 313 -8.17 -12.56 -19.98
CA SER A 313 -9.25 -11.88 -20.73
C SER A 313 -10.41 -11.54 -19.80
N GLY A 314 -11.38 -10.77 -20.31
CA GLY A 314 -12.61 -10.41 -19.60
C GLY A 314 -12.36 -9.60 -18.31
N GLU A 315 -13.28 -9.73 -17.36
CA GLU A 315 -13.28 -8.96 -16.11
C GLU A 315 -12.07 -9.25 -15.22
N TYR A 316 -11.53 -10.46 -15.30
CA TYR A 316 -10.29 -10.82 -14.61
C TYR A 316 -9.11 -10.00 -15.13
N GLN A 317 -8.95 -9.89 -16.46
CA GLN A 317 -7.92 -9.03 -17.06
C GLN A 317 -8.14 -7.58 -16.68
N GLU A 318 -9.37 -7.06 -16.82
CA GLU A 318 -9.67 -5.66 -16.47
C GLU A 318 -9.28 -5.34 -15.03
N LEU A 319 -9.59 -6.24 -14.09
CA LEU A 319 -9.22 -6.06 -12.69
C LEU A 319 -7.70 -6.12 -12.47
N LEU A 320 -6.99 -7.09 -13.06
CA LEU A 320 -5.52 -7.16 -12.98
C LEU A 320 -4.86 -5.86 -13.48
N LEU A 321 -5.34 -5.30 -14.59
CA LEU A 321 -4.80 -4.08 -15.17
C LEU A 321 -5.06 -2.86 -14.28
N LEU A 322 -6.23 -2.76 -13.65
CA LEU A 322 -6.52 -1.71 -12.67
C LEU A 322 -5.60 -1.78 -11.44
N LEU A 323 -5.19 -2.99 -11.03
CA LEU A 323 -4.20 -3.18 -9.96
C LEU A 323 -2.80 -2.71 -10.36
N LEU A 324 -2.40 -2.87 -11.62
CA LEU A 324 -1.11 -2.39 -12.11
C LEU A 324 -1.06 -0.86 -12.20
N ASP A 325 -2.17 -0.25 -12.63
CA ASP A 325 -2.27 1.18 -12.88
C ASP A 325 -2.50 2.01 -11.60
N ALA A 326 -2.72 1.36 -10.45
CA ALA A 326 -2.85 1.96 -9.13
C ALA A 326 -1.48 1.96 -8.41
N PRO A 327 -1.07 3.11 -7.86
CA PRO A 327 -1.47 3.40 -6.49
C PRO A 327 -1.98 4.83 -6.43
N ARG A 328 -3.27 5.03 -6.68
CA ARG A 328 -3.86 6.37 -6.55
C ARG A 328 -4.50 6.46 -5.15
N PRO A 329 -3.98 7.31 -4.24
CA PRO A 329 -4.74 7.70 -3.05
C PRO A 329 -6.11 8.19 -3.50
N ILE A 330 -7.16 7.90 -2.72
CA ILE A 330 -8.57 8.22 -3.07
C ILE A 330 -8.77 9.68 -3.51
N GLY A 331 -7.92 10.63 -3.09
CA GLY A 331 -7.94 12.02 -3.55
C GLY A 331 -7.92 12.19 -5.08
N ASN A 332 -7.34 11.25 -5.83
CA ASN A 332 -7.26 11.31 -7.30
C ASN A 332 -8.41 10.60 -8.03
N LEU A 333 -9.27 9.84 -7.34
CA LEU A 333 -10.38 9.13 -7.98
C LEU A 333 -11.58 10.06 -8.25
N TYR A 334 -11.79 11.04 -7.38
CA TYR A 334 -12.86 12.04 -7.49
C TYR A 334 -12.72 12.94 -8.73
N TRP A 335 -11.50 13.09 -9.29
CA TRP A 335 -11.25 13.96 -10.45
C TRP A 335 -11.57 13.33 -11.81
N SER A 336 -11.62 11.99 -11.91
CA SER A 336 -11.83 11.28 -13.18
C SER A 336 -13.27 10.80 -13.44
N LEU A 337 -14.17 10.88 -12.46
CA LEU A 337 -15.59 10.56 -12.64
C LEU A 337 -16.42 11.63 -13.39
N PRO A 338 -16.15 12.94 -13.28
CA PRO A 338 -16.93 13.98 -13.98
C PRO A 338 -16.86 13.88 -15.51
N GLU A 339 -15.72 13.46 -16.07
CA GLU A 339 -15.54 13.34 -17.53
C GLU A 339 -16.37 12.21 -18.16
N LEU A 340 -16.62 11.13 -17.41
CA LEU A 340 -17.47 10.02 -17.86
C LEU A 340 -18.97 10.33 -17.78
N ALA A 341 -19.38 11.19 -16.84
CA ALA A 341 -20.77 11.63 -16.71
C ALA A 341 -21.15 12.69 -17.75
N LEU A 342 -20.24 13.61 -18.07
CA LEU A 342 -20.45 14.64 -19.10
C LEU A 342 -20.53 14.07 -20.52
N ALA A 343 -19.86 12.95 -20.78
CA ALA A 343 -19.86 12.30 -22.10
C ALA A 343 -21.20 11.64 -22.49
N ARG A 344 -22.13 11.44 -21.54
CA ARG A 344 -23.37 10.68 -21.78
C ARG A 344 -24.66 11.51 -21.88
N GLY A 345 -24.61 12.83 -21.66
CA GLY A 345 -25.76 13.71 -21.91
C GLY A 345 -27.02 13.50 -21.04
N ASP A 346 -26.98 12.57 -20.08
CA ASP A 346 -28.11 12.26 -19.20
C ASP A 346 -27.91 12.92 -17.84
N GLY A 347 -28.66 13.99 -17.52
CA GLY A 347 -28.97 14.51 -16.17
C GLY A 347 -27.83 14.88 -15.20
N GLY A 348 -26.59 14.47 -15.44
CA GLY A 348 -25.50 14.39 -14.46
C GLY A 348 -24.83 15.72 -14.09
N ALA A 349 -25.22 16.82 -14.74
CA ALA A 349 -24.78 18.15 -14.32
C ALA A 349 -25.32 18.52 -12.92
N GLN A 350 -26.52 18.02 -12.58
CA GLN A 350 -27.14 18.23 -11.27
C GLN A 350 -26.44 17.38 -10.18
N ASP A 351 -26.08 16.14 -10.52
CA ASP A 351 -25.47 15.20 -9.59
C ASP A 351 -23.97 15.49 -9.37
N ALA A 352 -23.26 15.94 -10.41
CA ALA A 352 -21.89 16.46 -10.29
C ALA A 352 -21.84 17.75 -9.45
N ALA A 353 -22.83 18.63 -9.60
CA ALA A 353 -22.99 19.81 -8.75
C ALA A 353 -23.27 19.45 -7.29
N THR A 354 -23.99 18.35 -7.04
CA THR A 354 -24.29 17.83 -5.69
C THR A 354 -23.06 17.14 -5.07
N ALA A 355 -22.25 16.44 -5.86
CA ALA A 355 -21.00 15.83 -5.39
C ALA A 355 -19.90 16.87 -5.10
N MET A 356 -19.81 17.92 -5.93
CA MET A 356 -18.89 19.05 -5.71
C MET A 356 -19.24 19.83 -4.43
N GLN A 357 -20.54 19.97 -4.11
CA GLN A 357 -21.05 20.60 -2.89
C GLN A 357 -20.51 19.98 -1.59
N HIS A 358 -19.97 18.75 -1.63
CA HIS A 358 -19.42 18.05 -0.47
C HIS A 358 -17.90 18.19 -0.32
N VAL A 359 -17.19 18.70 -1.33
CA VAL A 359 -15.71 18.84 -1.34
C VAL A 359 -15.29 20.29 -1.08
N PHE A 360 -16.02 21.24 -1.65
CA PHE A 360 -15.81 22.65 -1.38
C PHE A 360 -16.98 23.21 -0.57
N PRO A 361 -16.73 24.12 0.38
CA PRO A 361 -17.82 24.80 1.06
C PRO A 361 -18.65 25.60 0.04
N GLN A 362 -19.96 25.72 0.29
CA GLN A 362 -20.95 26.30 -0.64
C GLN A 362 -20.50 27.62 -1.28
N HIS A 363 -19.84 28.49 -0.53
CA HIS A 363 -19.36 29.78 -1.02
C HIS A 363 -18.30 29.68 -2.14
N ALA A 364 -17.48 28.62 -2.19
CA ALA A 364 -16.56 28.43 -3.31
C ALA A 364 -17.30 28.10 -4.62
N HIS A 365 -18.44 27.40 -4.52
CA HIS A 365 -19.32 27.19 -5.67
C HIS A 365 -20.05 28.46 -6.08
N ASP A 366 -20.46 29.27 -5.10
CA ASP A 366 -21.14 30.53 -5.34
C ASP A 366 -20.23 31.49 -6.13
N VAL A 367 -18.94 31.58 -5.78
CA VAL A 367 -17.94 32.34 -6.56
C VAL A 367 -17.84 31.85 -8.00
N PHE A 368 -17.73 30.53 -8.21
CA PHE A 368 -17.65 29.95 -9.56
C PHE A 368 -18.92 30.25 -10.39
N ARG A 369 -20.08 30.30 -9.74
CA ARG A 369 -21.38 30.60 -10.36
C ARG A 369 -21.69 32.10 -10.45
N GLY A 370 -20.78 32.97 -9.99
CA GLY A 370 -20.99 34.42 -9.94
C GLY A 370 -22.09 34.86 -8.98
N VAL A 371 -22.44 34.02 -7.99
CA VAL A 371 -23.37 34.36 -6.91
C VAL A 371 -22.65 35.24 -5.89
N PRO A 372 -23.19 36.42 -5.53
CA PRO A 372 -22.57 37.28 -4.52
C PRO A 372 -22.46 36.59 -3.17
N LEU A 373 -21.27 36.66 -2.57
CA LEU A 373 -21.02 36.10 -1.24
C LEU A 373 -21.60 36.99 -0.13
N VAL A 374 -22.11 36.34 0.92
CA VAL A 374 -22.53 37.01 2.16
C VAL A 374 -21.52 36.67 3.25
N TYR A 375 -21.01 37.71 3.91
CA TYR A 375 -19.96 37.58 4.92
C TYR A 375 -20.54 37.76 6.32
N PRO A 376 -20.40 36.77 7.22
CA PRO A 376 -20.65 36.96 8.64
C PRO A 376 -19.74 38.05 9.21
N ARG A 377 -20.22 38.77 10.23
CA ARG A 377 -19.45 39.83 10.89
C ARG A 377 -18.16 39.30 11.48
N GLU A 378 -18.17 38.06 11.96
CA GLU A 378 -16.98 37.40 12.50
C GLU A 378 -15.85 37.29 11.47
N ILE A 379 -16.16 37.19 10.17
CA ILE A 379 -15.15 37.17 9.10
C ILE A 379 -14.58 38.56 8.84
N ASP A 380 -15.42 39.60 8.91
CA ASP A 380 -14.97 40.99 8.85
C ASP A 380 -14.00 41.30 10.01
N ASP A 381 -14.39 40.94 11.23
CA ASP A 381 -13.58 41.15 12.44
C ASP A 381 -12.23 40.41 12.34
N VAL A 382 -12.19 39.21 11.75
CA VAL A 382 -10.94 38.46 11.52
C VAL A 382 -10.09 39.08 10.43
N CYS A 383 -10.68 39.57 9.33
CA CYS A 383 -9.97 40.32 8.30
C CYS A 383 -9.29 41.58 8.86
N GLU A 384 -9.98 42.33 9.72
CA GLU A 384 -9.43 43.51 10.41
C GLU A 384 -8.28 43.11 11.33
N ARG A 385 -8.46 42.09 12.16
CA ARG A 385 -7.39 41.60 13.06
C ARG A 385 -6.14 41.15 12.32
N ILE A 386 -6.28 40.46 11.19
CA ILE A 386 -5.15 40.04 10.36
C ILE A 386 -4.46 41.25 9.74
N ARG A 387 -5.22 42.25 9.27
CA ARG A 387 -4.68 43.49 8.72
C ARG A 387 -3.88 44.26 9.77
N ASP A 388 -4.46 44.47 10.95
CA ASP A 388 -3.79 45.16 12.05
C ASP A 388 -2.52 44.42 12.50
N ALA A 389 -2.56 43.08 12.56
CA ALA A 389 -1.40 42.26 12.93
C ALA A 389 -0.26 42.28 11.88
N THR A 390 -0.54 42.74 10.66
CA THR A 390 0.42 42.80 9.55
C THR A 390 0.85 44.23 9.18
N ASP A 391 0.13 45.27 9.64
CA ASP A 391 0.44 46.68 9.39
C ASP A 391 1.36 47.33 10.46
N VAL A 392 1.68 46.62 11.55
CA VAL A 392 2.58 47.10 12.63
C VAL A 392 4.05 46.89 12.24
N LEU A 393 4.98 47.68 12.80
CA LEU A 393 6.44 47.47 12.69
C LEU A 393 6.84 46.12 13.34
N GLY A 394 6.63 45.04 12.59
CA GLY A 394 6.72 43.65 13.03
C GLY A 394 5.35 42.96 13.06
N VAL A 395 5.33 41.68 12.72
CA VAL A 395 4.11 40.85 12.69
C VAL A 395 3.76 40.34 14.09
N ASP A 396 2.50 40.52 14.50
CA ASP A 396 1.98 39.85 15.69
C ASP A 396 1.57 38.41 15.37
N GLU A 397 2.54 37.50 15.46
CA GLU A 397 2.38 36.08 15.14
C GLU A 397 1.26 35.41 15.96
N LYS A 398 1.08 35.84 17.21
CA LYS A 398 0.08 35.28 18.11
C LYS A 398 -1.33 35.64 17.64
N VAL A 399 -1.54 36.89 17.24
CA VAL A 399 -2.83 37.33 16.70
C VAL A 399 -3.18 36.58 15.42
N LEU A 400 -2.21 36.35 14.53
CA LEU A 400 -2.43 35.59 13.30
C LEU A 400 -2.80 34.12 13.56
N VAL A 401 -2.11 33.45 14.49
CA VAL A 401 -2.43 32.07 14.87
C VAL A 401 -3.81 31.99 15.52
N ASP A 402 -4.11 32.87 16.48
CA ASP A 402 -5.40 32.88 17.18
C ASP A 402 -6.55 33.19 16.19
N ALA A 403 -6.33 34.14 15.27
CA ALA A 403 -7.30 34.48 14.23
C ALA A 403 -7.61 33.28 13.32
N LEU A 404 -6.59 32.64 12.75
CA LEU A 404 -6.78 31.55 11.78
C LEU A 404 -7.18 30.21 12.42
N SER A 405 -6.70 29.91 13.63
CA SER A 405 -7.04 28.66 14.33
C SER A 405 -8.45 28.67 14.92
N SER A 406 -9.00 29.86 15.17
CA SER A 406 -10.38 30.05 15.65
C SER A 406 -11.45 29.78 14.59
N LEU A 407 -11.07 29.75 13.31
CA LEU A 407 -11.98 29.55 12.19
C LEU A 407 -11.99 28.09 11.71
N SER A 408 -13.17 27.62 11.28
CA SER A 408 -13.29 26.35 10.55
C SER A 408 -12.59 26.43 9.18
N ALA A 409 -12.28 25.29 8.57
CA ALA A 409 -11.69 25.28 7.23
C ALA A 409 -12.60 25.95 6.17
N SER A 410 -13.92 25.83 6.34
CA SER A 410 -14.91 26.53 5.53
C SER A 410 -14.82 28.04 5.75
N ASP A 411 -14.78 28.50 6.99
CA ASP A 411 -14.74 29.94 7.30
C ASP A 411 -13.42 30.59 6.86
N ARG A 412 -12.30 29.86 6.93
CA ARG A 412 -11.02 30.30 6.36
C ARG A 412 -11.08 30.45 4.84
N SER A 413 -11.87 29.64 4.15
CA SER A 413 -12.09 29.79 2.71
C SER A 413 -12.88 31.06 2.41
N LEU A 414 -13.89 31.39 3.22
CA LEU A 414 -14.67 32.62 3.10
C LEU A 414 -13.83 33.87 3.43
N LEU A 415 -12.94 33.76 4.42
CA LEU A 415 -11.98 34.78 4.81
C LEU A 415 -11.08 35.22 3.65
N ILE A 416 -10.58 34.28 2.83
CA ILE A 416 -9.72 34.59 1.67
C ILE A 416 -10.45 35.52 0.70
N TYR A 417 -11.70 35.18 0.35
CA TYR A 417 -12.53 35.99 -0.54
C TYR A 417 -12.83 37.36 0.09
N ARG A 418 -13.16 37.38 1.39
CA ARG A 418 -13.49 38.63 2.07
C ARG A 418 -12.30 39.58 2.17
N TYR A 419 -11.13 39.05 2.48
CA TYR A 419 -9.91 39.84 2.61
C TYR A 419 -9.57 40.53 1.28
N LYS A 420 -9.71 39.80 0.17
CA LYS A 420 -9.54 40.35 -1.18
C LYS A 420 -10.55 41.45 -1.50
N ASP A 421 -11.80 41.28 -1.11
CA ASP A 421 -12.84 42.30 -1.34
C ASP A 421 -12.60 43.57 -0.52
N LEU A 422 -12.18 43.45 0.74
CA LEU A 422 -11.93 44.58 1.63
C LEU A 422 -10.67 45.36 1.27
N TYR A 423 -9.56 44.66 1.00
CA TYR A 423 -8.24 45.27 0.88
C TYR A 423 -7.70 45.29 -0.55
N ARG A 424 -8.36 44.63 -1.49
CA ARG A 424 -7.91 44.46 -2.89
C ARG A 424 -6.54 43.79 -3.00
N GLU A 425 -6.17 43.00 -1.99
CA GLU A 425 -4.94 42.23 -1.90
C GLU A 425 -5.27 40.76 -1.62
N GLU A 426 -4.50 39.84 -2.19
CA GLU A 426 -4.62 38.42 -1.86
C GLU A 426 -4.03 38.16 -0.47
N LEU A 427 -4.80 37.50 0.42
CA LEU A 427 -4.35 37.21 1.78
C LEU A 427 -3.01 36.45 1.80
N LYS A 428 -2.83 35.50 0.88
CA LYS A 428 -1.58 34.75 0.72
C LYS A 428 -0.38 35.64 0.41
N ASP A 429 -0.57 36.72 -0.35
CA ASP A 429 0.50 37.63 -0.73
C ASP A 429 0.89 38.53 0.44
N THR A 430 -0.09 38.97 1.23
CA THR A 430 0.16 39.68 2.50
C THR A 430 0.95 38.80 3.46
N LEU A 431 0.47 37.59 3.74
CA LEU A 431 1.15 36.67 4.66
C LEU A 431 2.55 36.29 4.16
N SER A 432 2.72 36.09 2.84
CA SER A 432 4.01 35.74 2.26
C SER A 432 5.05 36.85 2.37
N ARG A 433 4.60 38.11 2.33
CA ARG A 433 5.45 39.30 2.43
C ARG A 433 5.87 39.59 3.86
N GLU A 434 4.94 39.47 4.80
CA GLU A 434 5.17 39.89 6.19
C GLU A 434 5.75 38.78 7.08
N THR A 435 5.67 37.50 6.67
CA THR A 435 6.16 36.37 7.46
C THR A 435 7.26 35.57 6.75
N VAL A 436 8.05 34.80 7.51
CA VAL A 436 9.18 34.01 6.98
C VAL A 436 9.24 32.59 7.58
N GLY A 437 10.04 31.72 6.96
CA GLY A 437 10.34 30.39 7.48
C GLY A 437 9.14 29.46 7.63
N ASP A 438 9.22 28.54 8.60
CA ASP A 438 8.19 27.54 8.88
C ASP A 438 6.87 28.17 9.36
N PHE A 439 6.95 29.34 9.99
CA PHE A 439 5.78 30.09 10.43
C PHE A 439 4.93 30.56 9.23
N ARG A 440 5.57 31.16 8.21
CA ARG A 440 4.91 31.48 6.94
C ARG A 440 4.28 30.25 6.30
N PHE A 441 5.03 29.15 6.28
CA PHE A 441 4.57 27.90 5.68
C PHE A 441 3.27 27.41 6.33
N LEU A 442 3.19 27.42 7.66
CA LEU A 442 1.99 27.05 8.40
C LEU A 442 0.79 27.95 8.08
N LEU A 443 1.00 29.27 8.05
CA LEU A 443 -0.07 30.24 7.77
C LEU A 443 -0.63 30.08 6.35
N LEU A 444 0.25 29.81 5.37
CA LEU A 444 -0.15 29.53 4.00
C LEU A 444 -0.97 28.24 3.89
N LEU A 445 -0.58 27.17 4.58
CA LEU A 445 -1.36 25.93 4.62
C LEU A 445 -2.76 26.14 5.21
N LEU A 446 -2.89 27.01 6.22
CA LEU A 446 -4.19 27.30 6.84
C LEU A 446 -5.10 28.17 5.96
N THR A 447 -4.53 28.91 4.99
CA THR A 447 -5.23 29.90 4.17
C THR A 447 -5.25 29.56 2.68
N MET A 448 -4.85 28.34 2.31
CA MET A 448 -4.97 27.82 0.95
C MET A 448 -6.20 26.91 0.84
N PRO A 449 -6.93 26.93 -0.29
CA PRO A 449 -7.87 25.87 -0.63
C PRO A 449 -7.18 24.51 -0.62
N LEU A 450 -7.88 23.45 -0.18
CA LEU A 450 -7.29 22.11 -0.03
C LEU A 450 -6.54 21.59 -1.28
N PRO A 451 -7.02 21.78 -2.53
CA PRO A 451 -6.28 21.38 -3.72
C PRO A 451 -4.96 22.15 -3.91
N GLU A 452 -4.92 23.43 -3.51
CA GLU A 452 -3.70 24.24 -3.55
C GLU A 452 -2.72 23.81 -2.46
N VAL A 453 -3.22 23.41 -1.28
CA VAL A 453 -2.39 22.83 -0.22
C VAL A 453 -1.70 21.56 -0.72
N GLU A 454 -2.44 20.64 -1.32
CA GLU A 454 -1.90 19.37 -1.83
C GLU A 454 -0.88 19.62 -2.95
N ALA A 455 -1.19 20.50 -3.91
CA ALA A 455 -0.26 20.89 -4.96
C ALA A 455 1.00 21.57 -4.41
N PHE A 456 0.85 22.42 -3.40
CA PHE A 456 1.95 23.13 -2.77
C PHE A 456 2.86 22.19 -1.96
N VAL A 457 2.28 21.29 -1.16
CA VAL A 457 3.03 20.26 -0.42
C VAL A 457 3.76 19.32 -1.38
N LEU A 458 3.10 18.90 -2.47
CA LEU A 458 3.71 18.07 -3.51
C LEU A 458 4.89 18.79 -4.19
N ASN A 459 4.72 20.06 -4.53
CA ASN A 459 5.80 20.87 -5.11
C ASN A 459 6.97 21.02 -4.12
N VAL A 460 6.71 21.28 -2.84
CA VAL A 460 7.75 21.38 -1.79
C VAL A 460 8.44 20.04 -1.53
N ALA A 461 7.73 18.93 -1.67
CA ALA A 461 8.28 17.59 -1.50
C ALA A 461 9.17 17.16 -2.67
N THR A 462 8.97 17.73 -3.85
CA THR A 462 9.65 17.35 -5.10
C THR A 462 10.65 18.39 -5.60
N SER A 463 10.75 19.55 -4.95
CA SER A 463 11.70 20.62 -5.30
C SER A 463 12.97 20.58 -4.46
N GLY A 464 14.13 20.70 -5.13
CA GLY A 464 15.48 20.65 -4.53
C GLY A 464 16.28 19.40 -4.88
N SER A 465 17.50 19.28 -4.36
CA SER A 465 18.33 18.08 -4.54
C SER A 465 17.88 16.98 -3.55
N GLY A 466 16.91 16.17 -3.97
CA GLY A 466 16.37 15.05 -3.20
C GLY A 466 14.88 15.21 -2.89
N THR A 467 14.18 14.08 -2.83
CA THR A 467 12.73 14.02 -2.53
C THR A 467 12.52 13.98 -1.02
N LYS A 468 11.64 14.83 -0.49
CA LYS A 468 11.25 14.79 0.94
C LYS A 468 10.12 13.79 1.13
N GLU A 469 10.45 12.50 1.09
CA GLU A 469 9.51 11.37 1.08
C GLU A 469 8.47 11.42 2.22
N ARG A 470 8.84 11.93 3.41
CA ARG A 470 7.90 12.10 4.54
C ARG A 470 6.72 13.03 4.27
N LEU A 471 6.81 13.92 3.28
CA LEU A 471 5.72 14.81 2.87
C LEU A 471 4.83 14.18 1.78
N LEU A 472 5.30 13.12 1.11
CA LEU A 472 4.56 12.36 0.10
C LEU A 472 3.79 11.19 0.71
N TYR A 473 4.22 10.75 1.89
CA TYR A 473 3.63 9.65 2.65
C TYR A 473 3.42 10.09 4.12
N PRO A 474 2.42 10.95 4.39
CA PRO A 474 2.12 11.44 5.74
C PRO A 474 1.60 10.35 6.69
#